data_AF-A0A2S9GL95-F1
#
_entry.id   AF-A0A2S9GL95-F1
#
_cell.length_a   1.000
_cell.length_b   1.000
_cell.length_c   1.000
_cell.angle_alpha   90.00
_cell.angle_beta   90.00
_cell.angle_gamma   90.00
#
_symmetry.space_group_name_H-M   'P 1'
#
loop_
_entity.id
_entity.type
_entity.pdbx_description
1 polymer ?
#
loop_
_entity_poly.entity_id
_entity_poly.type
_entity_poly.pdbx_seq_one_letter_code
_entity_poly.pdbx_strand_id
1 'polypeptide(L)' 'MTSVAVIGGGILGVAVARELLARRPDTEVTVYEKEDRLAAHQTGR' A
#
# COMPACT_ATOMS: atom_id res chain seq x y z
N MET A 1 13.25 4.90 -13.41
CA MET A 1 12.55 4.02 -12.46
C MET A 1 12.09 4.89 -11.32
N THR A 2 10.78 4.92 -11.04
CA THR A 2 10.21 5.79 -9.99
C THR A 2 9.96 4.93 -8.77
N SER A 3 10.46 5.35 -7.61
CA SER A 3 10.22 4.66 -6.34
C SER A 3 9.23 5.46 -5.50
N VAL A 4 8.19 4.78 -4.99
CA VAL A 4 7.12 5.39 -4.19
C VAL A 4 6.99 4.64 -2.87
N ALA A 5 6.99 5.39 -1.76
CA ALA A 5 6.68 4.85 -0.44
C ALA A 5 5.22 5.16 -0.08
N VAL A 6 4.47 4.14 0.34
CA VAL A 6 3.12 4.28 0.91
C VAL A 6 3.21 4.02 2.40
N ILE A 7 2.73 4.97 3.21
CA ILE A 7 2.72 4.85 4.68
C ILE A 7 1.32 4.43 5.12
N GLY A 8 1.23 3.26 5.75
CA GLY A 8 0.00 2.60 6.20
C GLY A 8 -0.39 1.42 5.31
N GLY A 9 -0.51 0.24 5.92
CA GLY A 9 -0.95 -1.03 5.33
C GLY A 9 -2.44 -1.35 5.59
N GLY A 10 -3.25 -0.33 5.87
CA GLY A 10 -4.71 -0.43 5.85
C GLY A 10 -5.28 -0.51 4.42
N ILE A 11 -6.60 -0.68 4.29
CA ILE A 11 -7.27 -0.88 2.99
C ILE A 11 -6.94 0.22 1.98
N LEU A 12 -6.91 1.47 2.41
CA LEU A 12 -6.62 2.60 1.52
C LEU A 12 -5.17 2.59 1.05
N GLY A 13 -4.21 2.29 1.93
CA GLY A 13 -2.80 2.22 1.56
C GLY A 13 -2.51 1.12 0.54
N VAL A 14 -3.05 -0.08 0.77
CA VAL A 14 -2.92 -1.20 -0.17
C VAL A 14 -3.65 -0.91 -1.49
N ALA A 15 -4.83 -0.28 -1.45
CA ALA A 15 -5.57 0.11 -2.65
C ALA A 15 -4.78 1.13 -3.49
N VAL A 16 -4.16 2.12 -2.86
CA VAL A 16 -3.29 3.11 -3.52
C VAL A 16 -2.06 2.43 -4.12
N ALA A 17 -1.38 1.55 -3.37
CA ALA A 17 -0.23 0.80 -3.88
C ALA A 17 -0.60 -0.04 -5.11
N ARG A 18 -1.73 -0.76 -5.07
CA ARG A 18 -2.25 -1.53 -6.18
C ARG A 18 -2.54 -0.66 -7.41
N GLU A 19 -3.18 0.49 -7.21
CA GLU A 19 -3.54 1.40 -8.32
C GLU A 19 -2.29 2.04 -8.96
N LEU A 20 -1.26 2.35 -8.17
CA LEU A 20 0.02 2.84 -8.69
C LEU A 20 0.68 1.83 -9.61
N LEU A 21 0.76 0.56 -9.18
CA LEU A 21 1.32 -0.53 -9.99
C LEU A 21 0.48 -0.78 -11.26
N ALA A 22 -0.85 -0.66 -11.17
CA ALA A 22 -1.74 -0.83 -12.32
C ALA A 22 -1.56 0.25 -13.39
N ARG A 23 -1.40 1.52 -12.98
CA ARG A 23 -1.24 2.66 -13.91
C ARG A 23 0.20 2.86 -14.38
N ARG A 24 1.17 2.43 -13.60
CA ARG A 24 2.61 2.64 -13.85
C ARG A 24 3.39 1.37 -13.49
N PRO A 25 3.38 0.36 -14.38
CA PRO A 25 3.99 -0.95 -14.11
C PRO A 25 5.49 -0.89 -13.76
N ASP A 26 6.20 0.14 -14.23
CA ASP A 26 7.63 0.36 -13.96
C ASP A 26 7.92 1.06 -12.62
N THR A 27 6.89 1.30 -11.79
CA THR A 27 7.04 1.93 -10.47
C THR A 27 7.37 0.87 -9.43
N GLU A 28 8.39 1.12 -8.63
CA GLU A 28 8.67 0.33 -7.43
C GLU A 28 7.87 0.93 -6.27
N VAL A 29 7.00 0.13 -5.64
CA VAL A 29 6.15 0.57 -4.54
C VAL A 29 6.51 -0.20 -3.27
N THR A 30 6.89 0.52 -2.22
CA THR A 30 7.13 -0.04 -0.89
C THR A 30 6.04 0.44 0.07
N VAL A 31 5.35 -0.50 0.72
CA VAL A 31 4.34 -0.20 1.74
C VAL A 31 4.95 -0.41 3.12
N TYR A 32 4.88 0.62 3.97
CA TYR A 32 5.29 0.55 5.37
C TYR A 32 4.07 0.47 6.27
N GLU A 33 4.00 -0.56 7.11
CA GLU A 33 2.99 -0.74 8.14
C GLU A 33 3.69 -0.87 9.50
N LYS A 34 3.14 -0.21 10.52
CA LYS A 34 3.66 -0.26 11.89
C LYS A 34 3.27 -1.55 12.61
N GLU A 35 2.18 -2.18 12.19
CA GLU A 35 1.66 -3.42 12.76
C GLU A 35 2.30 -4.65 12.12
N ASP A 36 2.31 -5.78 12.84
CA ASP A 36 2.91 -7.04 12.36
C ASP A 36 2.16 -7.66 11.15
N ARG A 37 0.95 -7.18 10.87
CA ARG A 37 0.13 -7.63 9.73
C ARG A 37 -0.66 -6.48 9.13
N LEU A 38 -0.89 -6.57 7.82
CA LEU A 38 -1.79 -5.64 7.12
C LEU A 38 -3.18 -5.65 7.74
N ALA A 39 -3.87 -4.52 7.63
CA ALA A 39 -5.28 -4.40 8.04
C ALA A 39 -5.57 -4.78 9.51
N ALA A 40 -4.59 -4.71 10.42
CA ALA A 40 -4.76 -5.13 11.82
C ALA A 40 -5.93 -4.42 12.55
N HIS A 41 -6.20 -3.16 12.20
CA HIS A 41 -7.21 -2.30 12.83
C HIS A 41 -8.41 -1.97 11.91
N GLN A 42 -8.63 -2.74 10.84
CA GLN A 42 -9.77 -2.48 9.94
C GLN A 42 -11.11 -2.60 10.68
N THR A 43 -12.01 -1.66 10.37
CA THR A 43 -13.41 -1.69 10.78
C THR A 43 -14.28 -2.01 9.56
N GLY A 44 -15.40 -2.70 9.77
CA GLY A 44 -16.24 -3.21 8.68
C GLY A 44 -15.83 -4.62 8.27
N ARG A 45 -16.77 -5.56 8.41
CA ARG A 45 -16.59 -6.98 8.10
C ARG A 45 -16.89 -7.24 6.62
#